data_AF-A0A550HLJ3-F1
#
_entry.id   AF-A0A550HLJ3-F1
#
_cell.length_a   1.000
_cell.length_b   1.000
_cell.length_c   1.000
_cell.angle_alpha   90.00
_cell.angle_beta   90.00
_cell.angle_gamma   90.00
#
_symmetry.space_group_name_H-M   'P 1'
#
loop_
_entity.id
_entity.type
_entity.pdbx_description
1 polymer ?
#
loop_
_entity_poly.entity_id
_entity_poly.type
_entity_poly.pdbx_seq_one_letter_code
_entity_poly.pdbx_strand_id
1 'polypeptide(L)'
;MTDAADDRLWVEAWRTFTYAVFIGLFALLAARPRQAPAVWELVLASKVALVVFAVMVGDIPEARLAGMVDFGLVVVVAPAYVLSRSWQAWQSLQPPVPV
;
A
#
# COMPACT_ATOMS: atom_id res chain seq x y z
N MET A 1 -5.75 35.90 4.22
CA MET A 1 -6.18 35.21 3.00
C MET A 1 -4.95 34.56 2.38
N THR A 2 -4.54 33.43 2.94
CA THR A 2 -3.37 32.62 2.53
C THR A 2 -3.64 31.13 2.78
N ASP A 3 -4.56 30.79 3.69
CA ASP A 3 -4.93 29.41 4.08
C ASP A 3 -5.19 28.44 2.93
N ALA A 4 -6.11 28.73 2.00
CA ALA A 4 -6.52 27.73 1.02
C ALA A 4 -5.42 27.31 0.03
N ALA A 5 -4.47 28.19 -0.28
CA ALA A 5 -3.35 27.89 -1.17
C ALA A 5 -2.25 27.10 -0.43
N ASP A 6 -1.97 27.48 0.81
CA ASP A 6 -0.98 26.83 1.67
C ASP A 6 -1.44 25.41 2.06
N ASP A 7 -2.73 25.24 2.39
CA ASP A 7 -3.35 23.94 2.68
C ASP A 7 -3.24 22.98 1.50
N ARG A 8 -3.49 23.49 0.29
CA ARG A 8 -3.37 22.69 -0.93
C ARG A 8 -1.94 22.26 -1.17
N LEU A 9 -0.98 23.18 -1.04
CA LEU A 9 0.44 22.87 -1.20
C LEU A 9 0.87 21.79 -0.20
N TRP A 10 0.44 21.90 1.06
CA TRP A 10 0.72 20.93 2.10
C TRP A 10 0.15 19.53 1.77
N VAL A 11 -1.11 19.46 1.35
CA VAL A 11 -1.77 18.20 0.97
C VAL A 11 -1.12 17.56 -0.26
N GLU A 12 -0.76 18.34 -1.26
CA GLU A 12 -0.07 17.85 -2.47
C GLU A 12 1.35 17.36 -2.15
N ALA A 13 2.09 18.07 -1.31
CA ALA A 13 3.38 17.63 -0.81
C ALA A 13 3.28 16.31 -0.06
N TRP A 14 2.34 16.21 0.89
CA TRP A 14 2.06 14.99 1.64
C TRP A 14 1.76 13.79 0.72
N ARG A 15 0.91 13.98 -0.30
CA ARG A 15 0.62 12.94 -1.30
C ARG A 15 1.87 12.51 -2.05
N THR A 16 2.66 13.48 -2.52
CA THR A 16 3.86 13.21 -3.29
C THR A 16 4.88 12.40 -2.51
N PHE A 17 5.14 12.77 -1.24
CA PHE A 17 6.02 12.00 -0.37
C PHE A 17 5.47 10.60 -0.10
N THR A 18 4.16 10.48 0.12
CA THR A 18 3.52 9.18 0.32
C THR A 18 3.66 8.29 -0.92
N TYR A 19 3.50 8.85 -2.13
CA TYR A 19 3.74 8.10 -3.37
C TYR A 19 5.19 7.62 -3.49
N ALA A 20 6.17 8.48 -3.17
CA ALA A 20 7.58 8.10 -3.18
C ALA A 20 7.87 6.94 -2.20
N VAL A 21 7.27 6.96 -1.01
CA VAL A 21 7.36 5.85 -0.05
C VAL A 21 6.77 4.56 -0.63
N PHE A 22 5.56 4.62 -1.22
CA PHE A 22 4.95 3.43 -1.83
C PHE A 22 5.76 2.89 -3.01
N ILE A 23 6.36 3.75 -3.83
CA ILE A 23 7.29 3.33 -4.89
C ILE A 23 8.45 2.52 -4.28
N GLY A 24 9.04 3.00 -3.18
CA GLY A 24 10.09 2.28 -2.46
C GLY A 24 9.63 0.94 -1.91
N LEU A 25 8.42 0.88 -1.33
CA LEU A 25 7.84 -0.37 -0.83
C LEU A 25 7.60 -1.38 -1.96
N PHE A 26 7.02 -0.97 -3.09
CA PHE A 26 6.81 -1.85 -4.23
C PHE A 26 8.14 -2.32 -4.85
N ALA A 27 9.15 -1.44 -4.93
CA ALA A 27 10.48 -1.82 -5.37
C ALA A 27 11.11 -2.87 -4.44
N LEU A 28 10.94 -2.73 -3.12
CA LEU A 28 11.42 -3.72 -2.15
C LEU A 28 10.70 -5.06 -2.32
N LEU A 29 9.37 -5.06 -2.49
CA LEU A 29 8.58 -6.26 -2.73
C LEU A 29 9.01 -6.97 -4.02
N ALA A 30 9.32 -6.21 -5.08
CA ALA A 30 9.79 -6.74 -6.35
C ALA A 30 11.20 -7.33 -6.25
N ALA A 31 12.11 -6.64 -5.56
CA ALA A 31 13.51 -7.07 -5.45
C ALA A 31 13.69 -8.26 -4.51
N ARG A 32 12.95 -8.32 -3.40
CA ARG A 32 13.13 -9.33 -2.35
C ARG A 32 11.78 -9.84 -1.80
N PRO A 33 10.99 -10.53 -2.63
CA PRO A 33 9.60 -10.86 -2.30
C PRO A 33 9.44 -11.77 -1.08
N ARG A 34 10.48 -12.53 -0.69
CA ARG A 34 10.41 -13.48 0.44
C ARG A 34 11.11 -12.99 1.72
N GLN A 35 11.65 -11.78 1.76
CA GLN A 35 12.40 -11.30 2.94
C GLN A 35 11.56 -10.44 3.88
N ALA A 36 10.42 -9.90 3.40
CA ALA A 36 9.63 -8.95 4.14
C ALA A 36 8.12 -9.29 4.07
N PRO A 37 7.68 -10.40 4.69
CA PRO A 37 6.27 -10.82 4.63
C PRO A 37 5.32 -9.78 5.24
N ALA A 38 5.72 -9.10 6.31
CA ALA A 38 4.96 -8.02 6.93
C ALA A 38 4.71 -6.84 5.97
N VAL A 39 5.67 -6.52 5.09
CA VAL A 39 5.55 -5.41 4.14
C VAL A 39 4.49 -5.71 3.09
N TRP A 40 4.41 -6.97 2.63
CA TRP A 40 3.35 -7.39 1.70
C TRP A 40 1.97 -7.16 2.29
N GLU A 41 1.74 -7.66 3.50
CA GLU A 41 0.44 -7.60 4.16
C GLU A 41 0.04 -6.16 4.47
N LEU A 42 0.99 -5.33 4.92
CA LEU A 42 0.74 -3.92 5.19
C LEU A 42 0.38 -3.13 3.92
N VAL A 43 1.11 -3.36 2.82
CA VAL A 43 0.83 -2.72 1.53
C VAL A 43 -0.55 -3.14 1.04
N LEU A 44 -0.87 -4.44 1.03
CA LEU A 44 -2.18 -4.94 0.60
C LEU A 44 -3.31 -4.39 1.48
N ALA A 45 -3.17 -4.46 2.81
CA ALA A 45 -4.16 -3.95 3.74
C ALA A 45 -4.42 -2.45 3.53
N SER A 46 -3.37 -1.65 3.36
CA SER A 46 -3.52 -0.21 3.11
C SER A 46 -4.27 0.09 1.81
N LYS A 47 -3.98 -0.65 0.73
CA LYS A 47 -4.67 -0.48 -0.56
C LYS A 47 -6.12 -0.91 -0.50
N VAL A 48 -6.41 -2.04 0.14
CA VAL A 48 -7.80 -2.50 0.35
C VAL A 48 -8.58 -1.48 1.19
N ALA A 49 -7.99 -0.94 2.25
CA ALA A 49 -8.64 0.08 3.08
C ALA A 49 -8.99 1.34 2.27
N LEU A 50 -8.11 1.80 1.38
CA LEU A 50 -8.37 2.96 0.51
C LEU A 50 -9.46 2.66 -0.53
N VAL A 51 -9.50 1.45 -1.11
CA VAL A 51 -10.59 1.04 -2.00
C VAL A 51 -11.94 1.06 -1.27
N VAL A 52 -12.01 0.47 -0.08
CA VAL A 52 -13.22 0.47 0.74
C VAL A 52 -13.62 1.90 1.09
N PHE A 53 -12.67 2.74 1.49
CA PHE A 53 -12.94 4.13 1.83
C PHE A 53 -13.46 4.94 0.63
N ALA A 54 -12.87 4.76 -0.55
CA ALA A 54 -13.33 5.40 -1.78
C ALA A 54 -14.76 5.01 -2.14
N VAL A 55 -15.14 3.73 -1.95
CA VAL A 55 -16.51 3.25 -2.15
C VAL A 55 -17.48 3.88 -1.15
N MET A 56 -17.06 4.01 0.13
CA MET A 56 -17.91 4.60 1.17
C MET A 56 -18.14 6.10 0.98
N VAL A 57 -17.16 6.83 0.42
CA VAL A 57 -17.28 8.28 0.18
C VAL A 57 -18.06 8.59 -1.09
N GLY A 58 -17.94 7.77 -2.15
CA GLY A 58 -18.85 7.68 -3.31
C GLY A 58 -18.90 8.87 -4.29
N ASP A 59 -19.06 10.09 -3.79
CA ASP A 59 -19.46 11.27 -4.56
C ASP A 59 -18.31 12.25 -4.88
N ILE A 60 -17.09 11.94 -4.43
CA ILE A 60 -15.91 12.78 -4.72
C ILE A 60 -15.17 12.21 -5.94
N PRO A 61 -15.07 12.95 -7.06
CA PRO A 61 -14.40 12.48 -8.28
C PRO A 61 -12.97 12.00 -8.04
N GLU A 62 -12.22 12.74 -7.22
CA GLU A 62 -10.85 12.42 -6.84
C GLU A 62 -10.78 11.11 -6.06
N ALA A 63 -11.72 10.85 -5.15
CA ALA A 63 -11.79 9.61 -4.38
C ALA A 63 -12.10 8.41 -5.29
N ARG A 64 -12.98 8.58 -6.28
CA ARG A 64 -13.28 7.54 -7.27
C ARG A 64 -12.05 7.17 -8.09
N LEU A 65 -11.32 8.16 -8.61
CA LEU A 65 -10.11 7.91 -9.40
C LEU A 65 -9.04 7.22 -8.56
N ALA A 66 -8.78 7.72 -7.35
CA ALA A 66 -7.84 7.10 -6.42
C ALA A 66 -8.24 5.65 -6.09
N GLY A 67 -9.52 5.41 -5.81
CA GLY A 67 -10.05 4.07 -5.53
C GLY A 67 -9.89 3.11 -6.70
N MET A 68 -10.08 3.56 -7.95
CA MET A 68 -9.85 2.72 -9.14
C MET A 68 -8.37 2.32 -9.28
N VAL A 69 -7.46 3.27 -9.04
CA VAL A 69 -6.01 3.00 -9.07
C VAL A 69 -5.62 2.01 -7.97
N ASP A 70 -6.08 2.24 -6.74
CA ASP A 70 -5.77 1.34 -5.61
C ASP A 70 -6.39 -0.05 -5.80
N PHE A 71 -7.57 -0.14 -6.40
CA PHE A 71 -8.18 -1.41 -6.78
C PHE A 71 -7.33 -2.16 -7.80
N GLY A 72 -6.85 -1.48 -8.84
CA GLY A 72 -5.92 -2.05 -9.80
C GLY A 72 -4.63 -2.57 -9.13
N LEU A 73 -4.10 -1.81 -8.17
CA LEU A 73 -2.94 -2.25 -7.38
C LEU A 73 -3.26 -3.51 -6.56
N VAL A 74 -4.41 -3.60 -5.88
CA VAL A 74 -4.81 -4.82 -5.16
C VAL A 74 -4.88 -6.01 -6.11
N VAL A 75 -5.51 -5.84 -7.28
CA VAL A 75 -5.68 -6.90 -8.29
C VAL A 75 -4.34 -7.41 -8.83
N VAL A 76 -3.31 -6.58 -8.91
CA VAL A 76 -1.97 -6.99 -9.37
C VAL A 76 -1.11 -7.54 -8.24
N VAL A 77 -1.13 -6.89 -7.08
CA VAL A 77 -0.25 -7.19 -5.94
C VAL A 77 -0.70 -8.46 -5.22
N ALA A 78 -2.01 -8.73 -5.13
CA ALA A 78 -2.51 -9.93 -4.45
C ALA A 78 -2.08 -11.23 -5.17
N PRO A 79 -2.20 -11.36 -6.51
CA PRO A 79 -1.61 -12.49 -7.21
C PRO A 79 -0.10 -12.58 -7.05
N ALA A 80 0.64 -11.46 -7.07
CA ALA A 80 2.08 -11.49 -6.85
C ALA A 80 2.46 -12.01 -5.45
N TYR A 81 1.68 -11.64 -4.43
CA TYR A 81 1.77 -12.19 -3.07
C TYR A 81 1.54 -13.71 -3.10
N VAL A 82 0.46 -14.16 -3.76
CA VAL A 82 0.11 -15.58 -3.91
C VAL A 82 1.23 -16.38 -4.61
N LEU A 83 1.74 -15.88 -5.73
CA LEU A 83 2.74 -16.55 -6.56
C LEU A 83 4.12 -16.59 -5.90
N SER A 84 4.51 -15.52 -5.20
CA SER A 84 5.80 -15.46 -4.49
C SER A 84 5.85 -16.34 -3.24
N ARG A 85 4.67 -16.77 -2.75
CA ARG A 85 4.49 -17.50 -1.49
C ARG A 85 5.08 -16.77 -0.30
N SER A 86 4.97 -15.45 -0.29
CA SER A 86 5.63 -14.62 0.73
C SER A 86 5.12 -14.91 2.15
N TRP A 87 3.90 -15.43 2.34
CA TRP A 87 3.42 -15.89 3.66
C TRP A 87 4.29 -17.00 4.28
N GLN A 88 5.03 -17.77 3.48
CA GLN A 88 5.92 -18.81 4.01
C GLN A 88 7.13 -18.21 4.73
N ALA A 89 7.52 -16.96 4.40
CA ALA A 89 8.66 -16.30 5.03
C ALA A 89 8.46 -16.03 6.52
N TRP A 90 7.21 -16.00 7.01
CA TRP A 90 6.93 -15.93 8.45
C TRP A 90 7.51 -17.10 9.24
N GLN A 91 7.60 -18.29 8.62
CA GLN A 91 8.16 -19.48 9.28
C GLN A 91 9.66 -19.31 9.52
N SER A 92 10.37 -18.61 8.64
CA SER A 92 11.80 -18.32 8.77
C SER A 92 12.11 -17.29 9.86
N LEU A 93 11.11 -16.55 10.35
CA LEU A 93 11.24 -15.52 11.37
C LEU A 93 10.86 -16.02 12.78
N GLN A 94 10.41 -17.27 12.92
CA GLN A 94 10.08 -17.83 14.23
C GLN A 94 11.36 -18.03 15.05
N PRO A 95 11.45 -17.47 16.28
CA PRO A 95 12.59 -17.73 17.14
C PRO A 95 12.67 -19.23 17.49
N PRO A 96 13.89 -19.79 17.64
CA PRO A 96 14.05 -21.18 18.02
C PRO A 96 13.36 -21.44 19.36
N VAL A 97 12.55 -22.49 19.42
CA VAL A 97 11.87 -22.92 20.65
C VAL A 97 12.95 -23.37 21.64
N PRO A 98 13.04 -22.78 22.84
CA PRO A 98 13.96 -23.26 23.87
C PRO A 98 13.55 -24.68 24.28
N VAL A 99 14.44 -25.65 24.06
CA VAL A 99 14.34 -27.05 24.52
C VAL A 99 14.72 -27.18 25.99
#